data_AF-A0A6P5TBS1-F1
#
_entry.id   AF-A0A6P5TBS1-F1
#
_cell.length_a   1.000
_cell.length_b   1.000
_cell.length_c   1.000
_cell.angle_alpha   90.00
_cell.angle_beta   90.00
_cell.angle_gamma   90.00
#
_symmetry.space_group_name_H-M   'P 1'
#
loop_
_entity.id
_entity.type
_entity.pdbx_description
1 polymer ?
#
loop_
_entity_poly.entity_id
_entity_poly.type
_entity_poly.pdbx_seq_one_letter_code
_entity_poly.pdbx_strand_id
1 'polypeptide(L)'
;MDDQRELPDFVRRLLRANNSQDMVIGSELCYYGFKFDNRISQELYEGRLLTSSDPRGAPIDVVFVKVARREDAKKIFQRTAAANDGVVLKPWKYLFSGQKEFRDLPKDAELRTGIWTLCYDRFEHNLKDWTNMVKGNVGYYDKLKLPIKTSDGCRLKKFWRDSIRELIVGVGRIHSKGLYHGGLGLESNYVYIDKCLKVINIEGDLDEYEFDEDREEQKKADITDLLGMLDNWFESILAGGKRSWLECQHFFDFVNRAKRKKKLDYDELVKKVVGHPFLLKADERMRLFDHYETMKSGRTGNKVKFALARSAFDNFKSWNSTSTVNSMDTFMLGVYNHRNSSASRKQQKYIRIKNIKPRVNYTGDVEDLLRYLRNLNHHYHEHGLAAGSMEDVDHGVTTHFRGFLELLYRHLEL
;
A
#
# COMPACT_ATOMS: atom_id res chain seq x y z
N MET A 1 9.81 10.40 -47.07
CA MET A 1 8.38 10.01 -47.19
C MET A 1 8.24 8.52 -47.52
N ASP A 2 9.20 7.69 -47.11
CA ASP A 2 9.12 6.23 -47.16
C ASP A 2 9.03 5.75 -45.71
N ASP A 3 7.92 5.08 -45.35
CA ASP A 3 7.81 4.16 -44.18
C ASP A 3 6.36 3.73 -43.89
N GLN A 4 5.34 4.41 -44.41
CA GLN A 4 3.95 4.02 -44.15
C GLN A 4 3.48 2.78 -44.92
N ARG A 5 4.21 2.31 -45.95
CA ARG A 5 3.85 1.10 -46.72
C ARG A 5 4.45 -0.19 -46.13
N GLU A 6 5.61 -0.10 -45.47
CA GLU A 6 6.28 -1.28 -44.91
C GLU A 6 5.56 -1.85 -43.69
N LEU A 7 4.95 -1.00 -42.85
CA LEU A 7 4.21 -1.43 -41.67
C LEU A 7 2.96 -2.27 -41.99
N PRO A 8 2.05 -1.82 -42.88
CA PRO A 8 0.98 -2.66 -43.38
C PRO A 8 1.47 -4.00 -43.94
N ASP A 9 2.61 -4.02 -44.63
CA ASP A 9 3.11 -5.23 -45.26
C ASP A 9 3.82 -6.18 -44.29
N PHE A 10 4.60 -5.69 -43.33
CA PHE A 10 5.17 -6.50 -42.25
C PHE A 10 4.06 -7.13 -41.40
N VAL A 11 3.03 -6.37 -41.04
CA VAL A 11 1.95 -6.92 -40.22
C VAL A 11 0.99 -7.78 -41.03
N ARG A 12 0.74 -7.47 -42.30
CA ARG A 12 0.06 -8.42 -43.21
C ARG A 12 0.85 -9.71 -43.36
N ARG A 13 2.19 -9.67 -43.38
CA ARG A 13 3.03 -10.87 -43.37
C ARG A 13 2.90 -11.63 -42.05
N LEU A 14 2.95 -10.96 -40.90
CA LEU A 14 2.69 -11.57 -39.59
C LEU A 14 1.31 -12.25 -39.55
N LEU A 15 0.26 -11.54 -39.93
CA LEU A 15 -1.10 -12.08 -40.00
C LEU A 15 -1.22 -13.27 -40.96
N ARG A 16 -0.65 -13.17 -42.17
CA ARG A 16 -0.71 -14.24 -43.19
C ARG A 16 0.16 -15.45 -42.84
N ALA A 17 1.22 -15.26 -42.07
CA ALA A 17 2.13 -16.32 -41.64
C ALA A 17 1.78 -16.88 -40.25
N ASN A 18 0.83 -16.27 -39.53
CA ASN A 18 0.48 -16.66 -38.17
C ASN A 18 -0.37 -17.93 -38.19
N ASN A 19 0.30 -19.08 -38.16
CA ASN A 19 -0.29 -20.38 -37.90
C ASN A 19 -0.28 -20.74 -36.40
N SER A 20 -0.02 -19.77 -35.51
CA SER A 20 0.10 -20.04 -34.07
C SER A 20 -1.24 -20.42 -33.46
N GLN A 21 -1.23 -21.51 -32.69
CA GLN A 21 -2.36 -21.96 -31.88
C GLN A 21 -2.54 -21.15 -30.59
N ASP A 22 -1.57 -20.32 -30.25
CA ASP A 22 -1.49 -19.66 -28.95
C ASP A 22 -1.35 -18.13 -29.06
N MET A 23 -1.41 -17.53 -30.25
CA MET A 23 -1.14 -16.09 -30.43
C MET A 23 -2.17 -15.36 -31.29
N VAL A 24 -2.89 -14.40 -30.68
CA VAL A 24 -3.89 -13.54 -31.34
C VAL A 24 -3.24 -12.28 -31.90
N ILE A 25 -3.49 -11.98 -33.19
CA ILE A 25 -3.02 -10.75 -33.86
C ILE A 25 -4.20 -9.99 -34.45
N GLY A 26 -4.29 -8.67 -34.21
CA GLY A 26 -5.31 -7.81 -34.80
C GLY A 26 -4.80 -6.45 -35.27
N SER A 27 -5.66 -5.71 -35.97
CA SER A 27 -5.34 -4.43 -36.61
C SER A 27 -6.40 -3.36 -36.36
N GLU A 28 -6.06 -2.32 -35.58
CA GLU A 28 -6.82 -1.06 -35.50
C GLU A 28 -5.93 0.07 -34.94
N LEU A 29 -5.53 1.08 -35.74
CA LEU A 29 -4.63 2.21 -35.41
C LEU A 29 -3.23 1.83 -34.86
N CYS A 30 -3.09 0.66 -34.25
CA CYS A 30 -1.90 -0.03 -33.75
C CYS A 30 -2.08 -1.53 -34.07
N TYR A 31 -0.98 -2.27 -34.04
CA TYR A 31 -0.97 -3.72 -34.20
C TYR A 31 -0.62 -4.37 -32.87
N TYR A 32 -1.24 -5.51 -32.55
CA TYR A 32 -1.00 -6.20 -31.29
C TYR A 32 -0.85 -7.70 -31.51
N GLY A 33 -0.11 -8.33 -30.59
CA GLY A 33 0.04 -9.78 -30.49
C GLY A 33 0.03 -10.20 -29.02
N PHE A 34 -0.75 -11.19 -28.61
CA PHE A 34 -0.65 -11.72 -27.24
C PHE A 34 -0.68 -13.23 -27.21
N LYS A 35 -0.01 -13.80 -26.19
CA LYS A 35 0.03 -15.23 -25.94
C LYS A 35 -1.18 -15.66 -25.11
N PHE A 36 -1.75 -16.78 -25.49
CA PHE A 36 -2.84 -17.46 -24.81
C PHE A 36 -2.33 -18.78 -24.25
N ASP A 37 -2.75 -19.11 -23.03
CA ASP A 37 -2.63 -20.47 -22.48
C ASP A 37 -4.05 -21.04 -22.41
N ASN A 38 -4.25 -22.27 -22.91
CA ASN A 38 -5.54 -22.95 -23.08
C ASN A 38 -6.34 -23.18 -21.78
N ARG A 39 -5.92 -22.61 -20.65
CA ARG A 39 -6.68 -22.61 -19.40
C ARG A 39 -7.77 -21.54 -19.48
N ILE A 40 -9.02 -22.00 -19.54
CA ILE A 40 -10.26 -21.24 -19.81
C ILE A 40 -10.56 -20.09 -18.80
N SER A 41 -9.74 -19.90 -17.75
CA SER A 41 -10.00 -18.94 -16.67
C SER A 41 -9.07 -17.72 -16.64
N GLN A 42 -8.35 -17.41 -17.73
CA GLN A 42 -7.43 -16.26 -17.74
C GLN A 42 -8.19 -14.93 -17.79
N GLU A 43 -8.06 -14.12 -16.73
CA GLU A 43 -8.55 -12.73 -16.68
C GLU A 43 -7.59 -11.77 -17.43
N LEU A 44 -6.36 -12.23 -17.69
CA LEU A 44 -5.24 -11.44 -18.21
C LEU A 44 -4.48 -12.20 -19.30
N TYR A 45 -4.01 -11.49 -20.34
CA TYR A 45 -3.14 -12.04 -21.39
C TYR A 45 -1.89 -11.18 -21.59
N GLU A 46 -0.71 -11.79 -21.64
CA GLU A 46 0.54 -11.09 -21.93
C GLU A 46 0.75 -10.90 -23.43
N GLY A 47 1.19 -9.73 -23.85
CA GLY A 47 1.48 -9.50 -25.25
C GLY A 47 2.36 -8.30 -25.55
N ARG A 48 2.30 -7.87 -26.80
CA ARG A 48 3.11 -6.82 -27.41
C ARG A 48 2.24 -5.90 -28.26
N LEU A 49 2.52 -4.61 -28.19
CA LEU A 49 1.89 -3.56 -28.96
C LEU A 49 2.93 -2.90 -29.87
N LEU A 50 2.58 -2.73 -31.15
CA LEU A 50 3.31 -1.96 -32.14
C LEU A 50 2.48 -0.75 -32.52
N THR A 51 3.05 0.44 -32.37
CA THR A 51 2.35 1.69 -32.69
C THR A 51 2.53 2.05 -34.16
N SER A 52 1.52 2.66 -34.77
CA SER A 52 1.63 3.15 -36.16
C SER A 52 2.56 4.37 -36.29
N SER A 53 2.79 5.09 -35.19
CA SER A 53 3.67 6.26 -35.13
C SER A 53 5.16 5.91 -35.07
N ASP A 54 5.52 4.72 -34.56
CA ASP A 54 6.88 4.20 -34.59
C ASP A 54 6.89 2.74 -35.05
N PRO A 55 6.84 2.52 -36.37
CA PRO A 55 6.64 1.19 -36.96
C PRO A 55 7.84 0.26 -36.83
N ARG A 56 9.04 0.85 -36.71
CA ARG A 56 10.33 0.17 -36.60
C ARG A 56 10.87 0.18 -35.17
N GLY A 57 10.14 0.83 -34.26
CA GLY A 57 10.40 0.84 -32.83
C GLY A 57 10.29 -0.54 -32.21
N ALA A 58 10.90 -0.67 -31.03
CA ALA A 58 10.78 -1.88 -30.24
C ALA A 58 9.29 -2.11 -29.85
N PRO A 59 8.76 -3.33 -30.01
CA PRO A 59 7.43 -3.66 -29.50
C PRO A 59 7.34 -3.32 -28.01
N ILE A 60 6.23 -2.69 -27.61
CA ILE A 60 5.95 -2.37 -26.22
C ILE A 60 5.33 -3.61 -25.59
N ASP A 61 5.94 -4.17 -24.56
CA ASP A 61 5.29 -5.26 -23.82
C ASP A 61 4.09 -4.71 -23.02
N VAL A 62 2.97 -5.43 -23.09
CA VAL A 62 1.66 -4.99 -22.55
C VAL A 62 0.91 -6.17 -21.95
N VAL A 63 -0.12 -5.87 -21.17
CA VAL A 63 -1.10 -6.85 -20.67
C VAL A 63 -2.50 -6.48 -21.13
N PHE A 64 -3.27 -7.48 -21.57
CA PHE A 64 -4.66 -7.35 -21.98
C PHE A 64 -5.57 -7.89 -20.87
N VAL A 65 -6.38 -7.02 -20.27
CA VAL A 65 -7.35 -7.35 -19.22
C VAL A 65 -8.71 -7.58 -19.88
N LYS A 66 -9.36 -8.72 -19.62
CA LYS A 66 -10.68 -9.05 -20.18
C LYS A 66 -11.78 -8.14 -19.62
N VAL A 67 -12.71 -7.74 -20.48
CA VAL A 67 -13.92 -6.96 -20.16
C VAL A 67 -15.13 -7.62 -20.81
N ALA A 68 -16.28 -7.60 -20.13
CA ALA A 68 -17.48 -8.31 -20.57
C ALA A 68 -18.11 -7.72 -21.84
N ARG A 69 -18.17 -6.39 -21.98
CA ARG A 69 -18.88 -5.70 -23.07
C ARG A 69 -18.04 -4.59 -23.68
N ARG A 70 -18.36 -4.24 -24.93
CA ARG A 70 -17.68 -3.16 -25.68
C ARG A 70 -17.83 -1.82 -25.00
N GLU A 71 -19.06 -1.50 -24.60
CA GLU A 71 -19.44 -0.21 -24.02
C GLU A 71 -18.68 0.01 -22.71
N ASP A 72 -18.58 -1.03 -21.90
CA ASP A 72 -17.81 -1.03 -20.65
C ASP A 72 -16.32 -0.84 -20.94
N ALA A 73 -15.75 -1.61 -21.88
CA ALA A 73 -14.34 -1.47 -22.25
C ALA A 73 -14.00 -0.07 -22.75
N LYS A 74 -14.88 0.55 -23.56
CA LYS A 74 -14.72 1.92 -24.03
C LYS A 74 -14.78 2.93 -22.88
N LYS A 75 -15.82 2.85 -22.02
CA LYS A 75 -16.00 3.77 -20.89
C LYS A 75 -14.82 3.68 -19.91
N ILE A 76 -14.46 2.45 -19.53
CA ILE A 76 -13.34 2.20 -18.62
C ILE A 76 -12.03 2.73 -19.21
N PHE A 77 -11.77 2.51 -20.50
CA PHE A 77 -10.59 3.07 -21.17
C PHE A 77 -10.55 4.59 -21.07
N GLN A 78 -11.66 5.27 -21.41
CA GLN A 78 -11.74 6.72 -21.40
C GLN A 78 -11.53 7.28 -19.99
N ARG A 79 -12.18 6.69 -18.98
CA ARG A 79 -12.08 7.08 -17.56
C ARG A 79 -10.67 6.84 -17.02
N THR A 80 -10.11 5.66 -17.28
CA THR A 80 -8.75 5.32 -16.85
C THR A 80 -7.71 6.21 -17.53
N ALA A 81 -7.88 6.53 -18.81
CA ALA A 81 -7.00 7.45 -19.53
C ALA A 81 -7.13 8.91 -19.04
N ALA A 82 -8.32 9.36 -18.66
CA ALA A 82 -8.53 10.68 -18.08
C ALA A 82 -7.92 10.80 -16.67
N ALA A 83 -8.02 9.72 -15.89
CA ALA A 83 -7.43 9.66 -14.57
C ALA A 83 -5.89 9.61 -14.56
N ASN A 84 -5.24 9.32 -15.70
CA ASN A 84 -3.80 9.14 -15.88
C ASN A 84 -2.95 9.93 -14.85
N ASP A 85 -2.52 9.20 -13.82
CA ASP A 85 -1.82 9.66 -12.63
C ASP A 85 -0.87 8.53 -12.21
N GLY A 86 0.17 8.81 -11.41
CA GLY A 86 1.14 7.82 -10.97
C GLY A 86 0.53 6.58 -10.30
N VAL A 87 -0.67 6.70 -9.69
CA VAL A 87 -1.39 5.58 -9.05
C VAL A 87 -2.20 4.71 -10.02
N VAL A 88 -2.56 5.25 -11.19
CA VAL A 88 -3.38 4.55 -12.18
C VAL A 88 -2.44 3.93 -13.22
N LEU A 89 -2.65 2.67 -13.54
CA LEU A 89 -1.88 2.07 -14.62
C LEU A 89 -2.34 2.62 -15.97
N LYS A 90 -1.37 3.07 -16.77
CA LYS A 90 -1.62 3.67 -18.07
C LYS A 90 -2.31 2.67 -19.00
N PRO A 91 -3.51 3.01 -19.52
CA PRO A 91 -4.12 2.25 -20.58
C PRO A 91 -3.59 2.73 -21.95
N TRP A 92 -3.36 1.79 -22.87
CA TRP A 92 -3.00 2.07 -24.25
C TRP A 92 -4.22 2.14 -25.15
N LYS A 93 -5.11 1.16 -25.04
CA LYS A 93 -6.29 1.03 -25.93
C LYS A 93 -7.28 0.00 -25.38
N TYR A 94 -8.55 0.11 -25.74
CA TYR A 94 -9.50 -1.01 -25.68
C TYR A 94 -9.71 -1.61 -27.07
N LEU A 95 -9.83 -2.93 -27.17
CA LEU A 95 -9.92 -3.62 -28.46
C LEU A 95 -10.67 -4.93 -28.35
N PHE A 96 -11.18 -5.39 -29.50
CA PHE A 96 -11.80 -6.70 -29.62
C PHE A 96 -10.73 -7.72 -30.03
N SER A 97 -10.56 -8.74 -29.21
CA SER A 97 -9.59 -9.81 -29.42
C SER A 97 -10.31 -11.10 -29.79
N GLY A 98 -10.08 -11.61 -30.99
CA GLY A 98 -10.61 -12.90 -31.41
C GLY A 98 -9.79 -13.50 -32.53
N GLN A 99 -9.78 -14.83 -32.63
CA GLN A 99 -9.03 -15.52 -33.67
C GLN A 99 -9.85 -16.67 -34.24
N LYS A 100 -10.12 -16.58 -35.56
CA LYS A 100 -10.97 -17.51 -36.30
C LYS A 100 -10.35 -18.89 -36.47
N GLU A 101 -9.03 -19.02 -36.38
CA GLU A 101 -8.27 -20.20 -36.81
C GLU A 101 -7.67 -21.06 -35.70
N PHE A 102 -8.04 -20.86 -34.43
CA PHE A 102 -7.57 -21.72 -33.34
C PHE A 102 -8.12 -23.14 -33.47
N ARG A 103 -7.55 -24.01 -34.32
CA ARG A 103 -8.08 -25.34 -34.70
C ARG A 103 -8.41 -26.23 -33.50
N ASP A 104 -7.68 -26.06 -32.40
CA ASP A 104 -7.74 -26.94 -31.23
C ASP A 104 -8.70 -26.43 -30.14
N LEU A 105 -9.21 -25.20 -30.27
CA LEU A 105 -10.23 -24.70 -29.36
C LEU A 105 -11.64 -25.22 -29.72
N PRO A 106 -12.54 -25.44 -28.75
CA PRO A 106 -13.96 -25.64 -29.04
C PRO A 106 -14.56 -24.45 -29.79
N LYS A 107 -15.60 -24.65 -30.62
CA LYS A 107 -16.25 -23.56 -31.39
C LYS A 107 -16.85 -22.47 -30.51
N ASP A 108 -17.25 -22.85 -29.30
CA ASP A 108 -17.82 -22.03 -28.23
C ASP A 108 -16.75 -21.44 -27.29
N ALA A 109 -15.47 -21.71 -27.51
CA ALA A 109 -14.40 -21.08 -26.74
C ALA A 109 -14.44 -19.56 -26.92
N GLU A 110 -14.37 -18.82 -25.82
CA GLU A 110 -14.53 -17.36 -25.80
C GLU A 110 -13.59 -16.61 -26.76
N LEU A 111 -12.37 -17.11 -26.99
CA LEU A 111 -11.44 -16.48 -27.93
C LEU A 111 -11.78 -16.71 -29.41
N ARG A 112 -12.55 -17.76 -29.74
CA ARG A 112 -13.08 -17.95 -31.09
C ARG A 112 -14.29 -17.04 -31.34
N THR A 113 -15.14 -16.84 -30.34
CA THR A 113 -16.28 -15.89 -30.41
C THR A 113 -15.82 -14.44 -30.26
N GLY A 114 -14.68 -14.23 -29.61
CA GLY A 114 -13.98 -12.97 -29.40
C GLY A 114 -14.40 -12.26 -28.11
N ILE A 115 -13.44 -11.57 -27.50
CA ILE A 115 -13.55 -10.92 -26.19
C ILE A 115 -13.14 -9.45 -26.29
N TRP A 116 -13.71 -8.60 -25.45
CA TRP A 116 -13.22 -7.23 -25.30
C TRP A 116 -12.10 -7.19 -24.29
N THR A 117 -11.04 -6.46 -24.58
CA THR A 117 -9.90 -6.30 -23.68
C THR A 117 -9.46 -4.85 -23.56
N LEU A 118 -8.90 -4.52 -22.40
CA LEU A 118 -8.16 -3.30 -22.13
C LEU A 118 -6.66 -3.61 -22.13
N CYS A 119 -5.93 -2.92 -23.00
CA CYS A 119 -4.48 -3.03 -23.12
C CYS A 119 -3.83 -2.00 -22.18
N TYR A 120 -3.00 -2.47 -21.26
CA TYR A 120 -2.26 -1.67 -20.28
C TYR A 120 -0.75 -1.88 -20.42
N ASP A 121 0.05 -0.98 -19.84
CA ASP A 121 1.48 -1.25 -19.62
C ASP A 121 1.70 -2.62 -18.96
N ARG A 122 2.83 -3.28 -19.26
CA ARG A 122 3.14 -4.60 -18.70
C ARG A 122 3.14 -4.57 -17.18
N PHE A 123 2.48 -5.54 -16.57
CA PHE A 123 2.62 -5.93 -15.18
C PHE A 123 2.72 -7.45 -15.09
N GLU A 124 3.40 -7.95 -14.07
CA GLU A 124 3.61 -9.41 -13.92
C GLU A 124 2.38 -10.09 -13.33
N HIS A 125 1.79 -9.48 -12.29
CA HIS A 125 0.67 -10.07 -11.55
C HIS A 125 -0.31 -8.98 -11.07
N ASN A 126 -1.60 -9.30 -11.09
CA ASN A 126 -2.56 -8.59 -10.24
C ASN A 126 -2.43 -9.06 -8.78
N LEU A 127 -3.01 -8.33 -7.83
CA LEU A 127 -2.88 -8.64 -6.40
C LEU A 127 -3.53 -9.99 -6.07
N LYS A 128 -4.65 -10.35 -6.71
CA LYS A 128 -5.34 -11.65 -6.53
C LYS A 128 -4.42 -12.83 -6.87
N ASP A 129 -3.76 -12.77 -8.02
CA ASP A 129 -2.84 -13.79 -8.51
C ASP A 129 -1.59 -13.84 -7.63
N TRP A 130 -1.05 -12.67 -7.25
CA TRP A 130 0.06 -12.59 -6.31
C TRP A 130 -0.29 -13.23 -4.95
N THR A 131 -1.47 -12.93 -4.40
CA THR A 131 -1.99 -13.50 -3.16
C THR A 131 -2.07 -15.03 -3.24
N ASN A 132 -2.60 -15.56 -4.34
CA ASN A 132 -2.71 -16.99 -4.56
C ASN A 132 -1.33 -17.67 -4.63
N MET A 133 -0.34 -17.04 -5.27
CA MET A 133 1.04 -17.54 -5.30
C MET A 133 1.70 -17.53 -3.92
N VAL A 134 1.48 -16.48 -3.11
CA VAL A 134 2.08 -16.37 -1.78
C VAL A 134 1.52 -17.41 -0.81
N LYS A 135 0.21 -17.67 -0.88
CA LYS A 135 -0.48 -18.69 -0.08
C LYS A 135 -0.16 -20.12 -0.52
N GLY A 136 0.10 -20.32 -1.81
CA GLY A 136 0.47 -21.64 -2.34
C GLY A 136 1.80 -22.13 -1.80
N ASN A 137 1.88 -23.42 -1.46
CA ASN A 137 3.13 -24.16 -1.18
C ASN A 137 3.94 -24.41 -2.47
N VAL A 138 3.95 -23.46 -3.39
CA VAL A 138 4.65 -23.58 -4.66
C VAL A 138 6.05 -23.04 -4.43
N GLY A 139 7.03 -23.94 -4.26
CA GLY A 139 8.45 -23.61 -4.02
C GLY A 139 9.15 -22.84 -5.15
N TYR A 140 8.40 -22.29 -6.11
CA TYR A 140 8.96 -21.77 -7.35
C TYR A 140 9.42 -20.32 -7.27
N TYR A 141 8.98 -19.48 -6.32
CA TYR A 141 9.51 -18.10 -6.20
C TYR A 141 9.44 -17.47 -4.79
N ASP A 142 10.23 -17.97 -3.83
CA ASP A 142 10.49 -17.21 -2.59
C ASP A 142 11.13 -15.83 -2.86
N LYS A 143 11.77 -15.65 -4.03
CA LYS A 143 12.36 -14.37 -4.48
C LYS A 143 11.34 -13.30 -4.86
N LEU A 144 10.10 -13.67 -5.22
CA LEU A 144 9.02 -12.73 -5.57
C LEU A 144 8.11 -12.40 -4.38
N LYS A 145 8.22 -13.14 -3.27
CA LYS A 145 7.48 -12.86 -2.04
C LYS A 145 8.06 -11.62 -1.38
N LEU A 146 7.42 -10.47 -1.58
CA LEU A 146 7.75 -9.26 -0.83
C LEU A 146 7.30 -9.43 0.61
N PRO A 147 8.22 -9.47 1.59
CA PRO A 147 7.81 -9.70 2.97
C PRO A 147 6.94 -8.54 3.45
N ILE A 148 5.79 -8.89 4.00
CA ILE A 148 4.78 -7.95 4.51
C ILE A 148 5.36 -7.17 5.69
N LYS A 149 6.02 -7.89 6.59
CA LYS A 149 6.65 -7.34 7.79
C LYS A 149 8.14 -7.08 7.57
N THR A 150 8.69 -6.15 8.35
CA THR A 150 10.14 -6.06 8.58
C THR A 150 10.69 -7.36 9.16
N SER A 151 12.00 -7.59 9.07
CA SER A 151 12.65 -8.82 9.57
C SER A 151 12.41 -9.06 11.07
N ASP A 152 12.19 -7.98 11.81
CA ASP A 152 11.83 -7.98 13.24
C ASP A 152 10.37 -8.39 13.52
N GLY A 153 9.52 -8.54 12.50
CA GLY A 153 8.11 -8.92 12.62
C GLY A 153 7.19 -7.85 13.25
N CYS A 154 7.69 -6.64 13.51
CA CYS A 154 6.99 -5.61 14.28
C CYS A 154 6.33 -4.54 13.40
N ARG A 155 6.86 -4.26 12.20
CA ARG A 155 6.42 -3.13 11.35
C ARG A 155 6.09 -3.54 9.93
N LEU A 156 5.31 -2.70 9.26
CA LEU A 156 5.00 -2.86 7.84
C LEU A 156 6.23 -2.50 7.01
N LYS A 157 6.60 -3.38 6.08
CA LYS A 157 7.76 -3.14 5.21
C LYS A 157 7.53 -1.90 4.35
N LYS A 158 8.60 -1.12 4.12
CA LYS A 158 8.61 0.13 3.36
C LYS A 158 7.77 0.08 2.08
N PHE A 159 7.94 -0.97 1.26
CA PHE A 159 7.18 -1.13 0.02
C PHE A 159 5.65 -1.10 0.25
N TRP A 160 5.15 -1.91 1.19
CA TRP A 160 3.71 -2.02 1.46
C TRP A 160 3.17 -0.76 2.10
N ARG A 161 3.91 -0.19 3.04
CA ARG A 161 3.56 1.08 3.69
C ARG A 161 3.41 2.21 2.67
N ASP A 162 4.43 2.38 1.83
CA ASP A 162 4.47 3.47 0.86
C ASP A 162 3.41 3.22 -0.25
N SER A 163 3.22 1.98 -0.70
CA SER A 163 2.19 1.64 -1.70
C SER A 163 0.76 1.83 -1.20
N ILE A 164 0.43 1.38 0.01
CA ILE A 164 -0.92 1.55 0.59
C ILE A 164 -1.22 3.04 0.80
N ARG A 165 -0.24 3.81 1.28
CA ARG A 165 -0.39 5.26 1.45
C ARG A 165 -0.62 5.95 0.11
N GLU A 166 0.15 5.58 -0.92
CA GLU A 166 0.00 6.14 -2.27
C GLU A 166 -1.34 5.77 -2.91
N LEU A 167 -1.84 4.56 -2.68
CA LEU A 167 -3.18 4.15 -3.13
C LEU A 167 -4.27 5.02 -2.49
N ILE A 168 -4.24 5.21 -1.17
CA ILE A 168 -5.26 6.01 -0.46
C ILE A 168 -5.25 7.47 -0.96
N VAL A 169 -4.07 8.07 -1.07
CA VAL A 169 -3.93 9.46 -1.55
C VAL A 169 -4.28 9.56 -3.04
N GLY A 170 -3.87 8.56 -3.83
CA GLY A 170 -4.10 8.51 -5.27
C GLY A 170 -5.56 8.36 -5.64
N VAL A 171 -6.36 7.64 -4.85
CA VAL A 171 -7.83 7.63 -5.00
C VAL A 171 -8.42 9.03 -4.85
N GLY A 172 -7.92 9.84 -3.91
CA GLY A 172 -8.31 11.25 -3.82
C GLY A 172 -7.97 12.06 -5.08
N ARG A 173 -6.87 11.73 -5.78
CA ARG A 173 -6.53 12.35 -7.07
C ARG A 173 -7.46 11.89 -8.21
N ILE A 174 -7.92 10.64 -8.19
CA ILE A 174 -8.98 10.17 -9.11
C ILE A 174 -10.25 11.00 -8.89
N HIS A 175 -10.68 11.18 -7.63
CA HIS A 175 -11.84 11.98 -7.27
C HIS A 175 -11.73 13.45 -7.70
N SER A 176 -10.53 14.03 -7.58
CA SER A 176 -10.28 15.42 -8.01
C SER A 176 -10.47 15.65 -9.51
N LYS A 177 -10.45 14.57 -10.31
CA LYS A 177 -10.69 14.59 -11.76
C LYS A 177 -12.17 14.36 -12.12
N GLY A 178 -13.07 14.37 -11.14
CA GLY A 178 -14.50 14.09 -11.36
C GLY A 178 -14.79 12.60 -11.57
N LEU A 179 -13.89 11.70 -11.19
CA LEU A 179 -14.06 10.25 -11.42
C LEU A 179 -14.16 9.50 -10.09
N TYR A 180 -14.74 8.31 -10.10
CA TYR A 180 -14.63 7.35 -9.01
C TYR A 180 -14.32 5.96 -9.58
N HIS A 181 -13.66 5.13 -8.79
CA HIS A 181 -13.21 3.81 -9.24
C HIS A 181 -14.34 2.80 -9.29
N GLY A 182 -15.16 2.68 -8.24
CA GLY A 182 -16.32 1.76 -8.19
C GLY A 182 -15.99 0.27 -8.01
N GLY A 183 -14.71 -0.10 -8.04
CA GLY A 183 -14.24 -1.48 -8.04
C GLY A 183 -13.09 -1.76 -7.05
N LEU A 184 -12.82 -0.86 -6.12
CA LEU A 184 -11.68 -0.97 -5.18
C LEU A 184 -11.83 -2.12 -4.17
N GLY A 185 -13.01 -2.74 -4.08
CA GLY A 185 -13.23 -3.93 -3.26
C GLY A 185 -12.58 -5.21 -3.81
N LEU A 186 -12.13 -5.20 -5.07
CA LEU A 186 -11.67 -6.39 -5.78
C LEU A 186 -10.14 -6.41 -5.93
N GLU A 187 -9.47 -7.46 -5.42
CA GLU A 187 -8.01 -7.65 -5.55
C GLU A 187 -7.52 -7.67 -7.02
N SER A 188 -8.38 -8.04 -7.98
CA SER A 188 -8.04 -8.05 -9.41
C SER A 188 -7.85 -6.66 -10.02
N ASN A 189 -8.34 -5.60 -9.37
CA ASN A 189 -8.17 -4.22 -9.83
C ASN A 189 -6.85 -3.58 -9.37
N TYR A 190 -6.00 -4.34 -8.69
CA TYR A 190 -4.69 -3.88 -8.23
C TYR A 190 -3.60 -4.66 -8.95
N VAL A 191 -2.60 -3.96 -9.48
CA VAL A 191 -1.52 -4.54 -10.28
C VAL A 191 -0.15 -4.13 -9.75
N TYR A 192 0.81 -5.05 -9.83
CA TYR A 192 2.17 -4.84 -9.35
C TYR A 192 3.10 -4.33 -10.47
N ILE A 193 3.64 -3.12 -10.32
CA ILE A 193 4.60 -2.52 -11.27
C ILE A 193 5.72 -1.80 -10.54
N ASP A 194 6.97 -2.05 -10.93
CA ASP A 194 8.17 -1.26 -10.56
C ASP A 194 8.22 -0.83 -9.08
N LYS A 195 7.82 -1.74 -8.18
CA LYS A 195 7.78 -1.51 -6.72
C LYS A 195 6.68 -0.56 -6.23
N CYS A 196 5.54 -0.53 -6.90
CA CYS A 196 4.29 0.01 -6.36
C CYS A 196 3.07 -0.84 -6.75
N LEU A 197 1.98 -0.69 -5.98
CA LEU A 197 0.65 -1.11 -6.41
C LEU A 197 0.00 0.02 -7.19
N LYS A 198 -0.61 -0.32 -8.32
CA LYS A 198 -1.43 0.59 -9.13
C LYS A 198 -2.83 0.05 -9.27
N VAL A 199 -3.78 0.95 -9.54
CA VAL A 199 -5.16 0.57 -9.86
C VAL A 199 -5.40 0.54 -11.37
N ILE A 200 -6.30 -0.34 -11.80
CA ILE A 200 -6.82 -0.44 -13.16
C ILE A 200 -8.36 -0.39 -13.11
N ASN A 201 -8.97 -0.19 -14.27
CA ASN A 201 -10.42 -0.28 -14.45
C ASN A 201 -11.22 0.77 -13.66
N ILE A 202 -11.00 2.06 -13.93
CA ILE A 202 -11.83 3.12 -13.33
C ILE A 202 -13.22 3.06 -13.97
N GLU A 203 -14.24 2.78 -13.14
CA GLU A 203 -15.56 2.40 -13.63
C GLU A 203 -16.52 3.56 -13.77
N GLY A 204 -16.33 4.68 -13.07
CA GLY A 204 -17.39 5.67 -12.88
C GLY A 204 -16.99 7.14 -13.05
N ASP A 205 -18.01 7.97 -13.25
CA ASP A 205 -17.89 9.42 -13.36
C ASP A 205 -18.80 10.08 -12.30
N LEU A 206 -18.26 11.02 -11.52
CA LEU A 206 -18.98 11.70 -10.46
C LEU A 206 -20.03 12.68 -11.02
N ASP A 207 -19.89 13.11 -12.27
CA ASP A 207 -20.87 13.97 -12.94
C ASP A 207 -22.16 13.21 -13.29
N GLU A 208 -22.18 11.86 -13.18
CA GLU A 208 -23.41 11.06 -13.28
C GLU A 208 -24.37 11.30 -12.09
N TYR A 209 -23.89 11.93 -11.02
CA TYR A 209 -24.69 12.25 -9.83
C TYR A 209 -25.09 13.72 -9.83
N GLU A 210 -26.38 13.97 -9.63
CA GLU A 210 -26.95 15.33 -9.59
C GLU A 210 -26.58 16.08 -8.31
N PHE A 211 -26.53 15.38 -7.17
CA PHE A 211 -26.32 15.98 -5.86
C PHE A 211 -24.90 15.75 -5.33
N ASP A 212 -24.33 16.76 -4.69
CA ASP A 212 -22.99 16.68 -4.09
C ASP A 212 -22.92 15.63 -2.97
N GLU A 213 -24.02 15.40 -2.26
CA GLU A 213 -24.11 14.35 -1.23
C GLU A 213 -23.83 12.97 -1.82
N ASP A 214 -24.44 12.64 -2.97
CA ASP A 214 -24.24 11.36 -3.65
C ASP A 214 -22.79 11.20 -4.15
N ARG A 215 -22.19 12.29 -4.65
CA ARG A 215 -20.78 12.29 -5.06
C ARG A 215 -19.86 12.02 -3.88
N GLU A 216 -20.10 12.66 -2.74
CA GLU A 216 -19.34 12.42 -1.52
C GLU A 216 -19.55 11.00 -0.97
N GLU A 217 -20.75 10.43 -1.11
CA GLU A 217 -21.00 9.03 -0.78
C GLU A 217 -20.20 8.08 -1.65
N GLN A 218 -20.09 8.33 -2.97
CA GLN A 218 -19.23 7.50 -3.85
C GLN A 218 -17.76 7.60 -3.48
N LYS A 219 -17.25 8.81 -3.21
CA LYS A 219 -15.86 8.98 -2.76
C LYS A 219 -15.58 8.23 -1.46
N LYS A 220 -16.53 8.27 -0.51
CA LYS A 220 -16.43 7.51 0.75
C LYS A 220 -16.54 6.00 0.53
N ALA A 221 -17.38 5.55 -0.42
CA ALA A 221 -17.51 4.15 -0.80
C ALA A 221 -16.18 3.62 -1.33
N ASP A 222 -15.54 4.32 -2.27
CA ASP A 222 -14.24 3.95 -2.83
C ASP A 222 -13.16 3.74 -1.77
N ILE A 223 -12.99 4.70 -0.85
CA ILE A 223 -12.03 4.55 0.26
C ILE A 223 -12.45 3.44 1.22
N THR A 224 -13.75 3.26 1.43
CA THR A 224 -14.27 2.19 2.28
C THR A 224 -13.97 0.81 1.69
N ASP A 225 -14.13 0.66 0.39
CA ASP A 225 -13.90 -0.57 -0.35
C ASP A 225 -12.41 -0.90 -0.44
N LEU A 226 -11.55 0.08 -0.74
CA LEU A 226 -10.10 -0.07 -0.68
C LEU A 226 -9.66 -0.59 0.70
N LEU A 227 -10.14 0.06 1.77
CA LEU A 227 -9.77 -0.32 3.13
C LEU A 227 -10.38 -1.66 3.57
N GLY A 228 -11.55 -2.03 3.02
CA GLY A 228 -12.17 -3.33 3.25
C GLY A 228 -11.43 -4.47 2.53
N MET A 229 -11.02 -4.23 1.28
CA MET A 229 -10.16 -5.13 0.52
C MET A 229 -8.85 -5.36 1.27
N LEU A 230 -8.17 -4.29 1.72
CA LEU A 230 -6.93 -4.43 2.49
C LEU A 230 -7.14 -5.23 3.78
N ASP A 231 -8.23 -5.00 4.51
CA ASP A 231 -8.53 -5.74 5.74
C ASP A 231 -8.64 -7.26 5.48
N ASN A 232 -9.43 -7.63 4.46
CA ASN A 232 -9.60 -9.02 4.06
C ASN A 232 -8.28 -9.64 3.54
N TRP A 233 -7.52 -8.87 2.77
CA TRP A 233 -6.24 -9.28 2.21
C TRP A 233 -5.21 -9.57 3.32
N PHE A 234 -5.05 -8.67 4.30
CA PHE A 234 -4.16 -8.89 5.44
C PHE A 234 -4.60 -10.08 6.31
N GLU A 235 -5.90 -10.27 6.52
CA GLU A 235 -6.40 -11.46 7.22
C GLU A 235 -6.00 -12.75 6.50
N SER A 236 -5.95 -12.72 5.18
CA SER A 236 -5.75 -13.90 4.35
C SER A 236 -4.27 -14.28 4.15
N ILE A 237 -3.37 -13.30 4.10
CA ILE A 237 -1.94 -13.54 3.83
C ILE A 237 -1.08 -13.73 5.09
N LEU A 238 -1.57 -13.27 6.25
CA LEU A 238 -0.82 -13.35 7.51
C LEU A 238 -1.06 -14.69 8.20
N ALA A 239 0.02 -15.38 8.57
CA ALA A 239 -0.07 -16.54 9.46
C ALA A 239 -0.72 -16.12 10.79
N GLY A 240 -1.83 -16.78 11.15
CA GLY A 240 -2.65 -16.44 12.32
C GLY A 240 -3.57 -15.21 12.14
N GLY A 241 -3.75 -14.74 10.90
CA GLY A 241 -4.60 -13.59 10.57
C GLY A 241 -4.05 -12.26 11.07
N LYS A 242 -4.81 -11.18 10.91
CA LYS A 242 -4.38 -9.84 11.36
C LYS A 242 -4.24 -9.74 12.88
N ARG A 243 -4.95 -10.61 13.63
CA ARG A 243 -4.91 -10.69 15.10
C ARG A 243 -3.55 -11.13 15.64
N SER A 244 -2.72 -11.78 14.82
CA SER A 244 -1.34 -12.11 15.22
C SER A 244 -0.41 -10.88 15.22
N TRP A 245 -0.91 -9.72 14.77
CA TRP A 245 -0.14 -8.49 14.63
C TRP A 245 -0.93 -7.28 15.18
N LEU A 246 -0.66 -6.92 16.44
CA LEU A 246 -1.41 -5.90 17.17
C LEU A 246 -1.48 -4.54 16.45
N GLU A 247 -0.38 -4.10 15.83
CA GLU A 247 -0.32 -2.86 15.08
C GLU A 247 -1.30 -2.87 13.89
N CYS A 248 -1.35 -3.98 13.15
CA CYS A 248 -2.27 -4.20 12.03
C CYS A 248 -3.72 -4.33 12.50
N GLN A 249 -3.95 -5.08 13.58
CA GLN A 249 -5.26 -5.22 14.18
C GLN A 249 -5.82 -3.85 14.62
N HIS A 250 -5.01 -3.03 15.31
CA HIS A 250 -5.43 -1.72 15.77
C HIS A 250 -5.70 -0.75 14.61
N PHE A 251 -4.95 -0.84 13.51
CA PHE A 251 -5.23 -0.10 12.29
C PHE A 251 -6.61 -0.42 11.72
N PHE A 252 -6.94 -1.71 11.53
CA PHE A 252 -8.24 -2.09 10.98
C PHE A 252 -9.39 -1.88 11.99
N ASP A 253 -9.15 -2.01 13.29
CA ASP A 253 -10.11 -1.59 14.31
C ASP A 253 -10.41 -0.08 14.23
N PHE A 254 -9.39 0.74 14.02
CA PHE A 254 -9.53 2.18 13.81
C PHE A 254 -10.36 2.47 12.56
N VAL A 255 -9.99 1.88 11.42
CA VAL A 255 -10.70 2.03 10.14
C VAL A 255 -12.18 1.65 10.28
N ASN A 256 -12.47 0.50 10.88
CA ASN A 256 -13.84 0.02 11.05
C ASN A 256 -14.68 0.93 11.96
N ARG A 257 -14.06 1.59 12.96
CA ARG A 257 -14.73 2.59 13.80
C ARG A 257 -14.92 3.92 13.06
N ALA A 258 -13.92 4.36 12.30
CA ALA A 258 -13.96 5.59 11.51
C ALA A 258 -15.11 5.56 10.49
N LYS A 259 -15.24 4.46 9.74
CA LYS A 259 -16.32 4.22 8.75
C LYS A 259 -17.72 4.33 9.35
N ARG A 260 -17.92 3.89 10.60
CA ARG A 260 -19.22 3.90 11.28
C ARG A 260 -19.56 5.27 11.90
N LYS A 261 -18.60 6.19 11.95
CA LYS A 261 -18.79 7.49 12.60
C LYS A 261 -19.44 8.46 11.61
N LYS A 262 -20.78 8.62 11.71
CA LYS A 262 -21.60 9.48 10.84
C LYS A 262 -21.11 10.93 10.67
N LYS A 263 -20.31 11.45 11.61
CA LYS A 263 -19.82 12.84 11.58
C LYS A 263 -18.44 13.01 10.93
N LEU A 264 -17.79 11.93 10.50
CA LEU A 264 -16.50 12.02 9.85
C LEU A 264 -16.72 12.29 8.35
N ASP A 265 -16.28 13.46 7.90
CA ASP A 265 -16.29 13.78 6.46
C ASP A 265 -15.20 13.00 5.71
N TYR A 266 -15.25 13.06 4.37
CA TYR A 266 -14.35 12.30 3.50
C TYR A 266 -12.88 12.69 3.71
N ASP A 267 -12.59 13.99 3.72
CA ASP A 267 -11.22 14.49 3.86
C ASP A 267 -10.63 14.19 5.24
N GLU A 268 -11.44 14.32 6.29
CA GLU A 268 -11.05 13.97 7.66
C GLU A 268 -10.79 12.46 7.80
N LEU A 269 -11.62 11.61 7.17
CA LEU A 269 -11.41 10.17 7.12
C LEU A 269 -10.08 9.84 6.45
N VAL A 270 -9.85 10.33 5.23
CA VAL A 270 -8.62 10.08 4.47
C VAL A 270 -7.40 10.55 5.24
N LYS A 271 -7.43 11.79 5.76
CA LYS A 271 -6.35 12.38 6.54
C LYS A 271 -6.00 11.52 7.76
N LYS A 272 -7.00 11.08 8.53
CA LYS A 272 -6.75 10.27 9.73
C LYS A 272 -6.33 8.84 9.42
N VAL A 273 -6.77 8.25 8.32
CA VAL A 273 -6.29 6.92 7.91
C VAL A 273 -4.84 6.99 7.45
N VAL A 274 -4.48 7.96 6.61
CA VAL A 274 -3.10 8.18 6.14
C VAL A 274 -2.16 8.56 7.29
N GLY A 275 -2.66 9.31 8.27
CA GLY A 275 -1.94 9.69 9.49
C GLY A 275 -1.80 8.58 10.53
N HIS A 276 -2.41 7.41 10.32
CA HIS A 276 -2.36 6.32 11.30
C HIS A 276 -0.93 5.75 11.43
N PRO A 277 -0.42 5.50 12.66
CA PRO A 277 0.96 5.07 12.90
C PRO A 277 1.41 3.87 12.07
N PHE A 278 0.50 2.95 11.78
CA PHE A 278 0.72 1.79 10.92
C PHE A 278 1.24 2.12 9.50
N LEU A 279 0.88 3.29 8.97
CA LEU A 279 1.27 3.78 7.64
C LEU A 279 2.38 4.84 7.68
N LEU A 280 2.88 5.18 8.86
CA LEU A 280 3.88 6.22 9.08
C LEU A 280 5.31 5.66 9.06
N LYS A 281 6.27 6.49 8.63
CA LYS A 281 7.70 6.22 8.79
C LYS A 281 8.12 6.40 10.25
N ALA A 282 9.29 5.86 10.60
CA ALA A 282 9.81 5.90 11.97
C ALA A 282 9.85 7.33 12.55
N ASP A 283 10.29 8.32 11.78
CA ASP A 283 10.34 9.73 12.20
C ASP A 283 8.95 10.35 12.40
N GLU A 284 7.98 10.01 11.54
CA GLU A 284 6.58 10.43 11.68
C GLU A 284 5.95 9.77 12.92
N ARG A 285 6.19 8.47 13.15
CA ARG A 285 5.71 7.73 14.32
C ARG A 285 6.24 8.32 15.63
N MET A 286 7.55 8.53 15.71
CA MET A 286 8.17 9.04 16.94
C MET A 286 7.71 10.48 17.27
N ARG A 287 7.39 11.29 16.25
CA ARG A 287 6.77 12.62 16.44
C ARG A 287 5.35 12.57 17.03
N LEU A 288 4.61 11.48 16.87
CA LEU A 288 3.29 11.36 17.49
C LEU A 288 3.36 11.28 19.02
N PHE A 289 4.44 10.70 19.59
CA PHE A 289 4.63 10.73 21.05
C PHE A 289 4.80 12.16 21.57
N ASP A 290 5.52 13.00 20.82
CA ASP A 290 5.66 14.43 21.14
C ASP A 290 4.33 15.18 21.05
N HIS A 291 3.59 14.92 19.97
CA HIS A 291 2.26 15.48 19.78
C HIS A 291 1.32 15.13 20.94
N TYR A 292 1.22 13.86 21.32
CA TYR A 292 0.30 13.41 22.37
C TYR A 292 0.74 13.82 23.78
N GLU A 293 2.04 13.89 24.07
CA GLU A 293 2.52 14.42 25.36
C GLU A 293 2.27 15.93 25.48
N THR A 294 2.41 16.67 24.37
CA THR A 294 2.06 18.09 24.30
C THR A 294 0.56 18.29 24.51
N MET A 295 -0.28 17.48 23.86
CA MET A 295 -1.73 17.48 24.09
C MET A 295 -2.10 17.15 25.53
N LYS A 296 -1.36 16.22 26.17
CA LYS A 296 -1.55 15.84 27.58
C LYS A 296 -1.24 17.00 28.52
N SER A 297 -0.22 17.79 28.19
CA SER A 297 0.23 18.95 28.98
C SER A 297 -0.60 20.21 28.72
N GLY A 298 -1.31 20.27 27.60
CA GLY A 298 -2.14 21.42 27.19
C GLY A 298 -3.61 21.33 27.60
N ARG A 299 -4.44 22.18 26.99
CA ARG A 299 -5.90 22.31 27.29
C ARG A 299 -6.69 21.02 27.03
N THR A 300 -6.20 20.16 26.14
CA THR A 300 -6.79 18.84 25.83
C THR A 300 -6.31 17.73 26.76
N GLY A 301 -5.59 18.07 27.85
CA GLY A 301 -4.90 17.11 28.69
C GLY A 301 -5.76 15.98 29.23
N ASN A 302 -7.01 16.31 29.60
CA ASN A 302 -7.97 15.33 30.10
C ASN A 302 -8.28 14.25 29.07
N LYS A 303 -8.36 14.58 27.75
CA LYS A 303 -8.65 13.59 26.71
C LYS A 303 -7.56 12.51 26.63
N VAL A 304 -6.29 12.92 26.72
CA VAL A 304 -5.15 11.99 26.69
C VAL A 304 -5.13 11.13 27.95
N LYS A 305 -5.29 11.74 29.13
CA LYS A 305 -5.34 11.01 30.41
C LYS A 305 -6.50 10.00 30.44
N PHE A 306 -7.69 10.40 29.99
CA PHE A 306 -8.85 9.49 29.89
C PHE A 306 -8.60 8.33 28.92
N ALA A 307 -7.92 8.57 27.80
CA ALA A 307 -7.56 7.50 26.87
C ALA A 307 -6.58 6.50 27.52
N LEU A 308 -5.52 7.00 28.17
CA LEU A 308 -4.50 6.18 28.82
C LEU A 308 -5.01 5.45 30.07
N ALA A 309 -6.07 5.94 30.71
CA ALA A 309 -6.71 5.29 31.85
C ALA A 309 -7.64 4.11 31.47
N ARG A 310 -7.86 3.85 30.18
CA ARG A 310 -8.72 2.74 29.72
C ARG A 310 -8.03 1.40 29.96
N SER A 311 -8.81 0.37 30.25
CA SER A 311 -8.31 -0.99 30.49
C SER A 311 -7.49 -1.59 29.34
N ALA A 312 -7.70 -1.10 28.11
CA ALA A 312 -6.88 -1.48 26.96
C ALA A 312 -5.38 -1.18 27.15
N PHE A 313 -5.03 -0.25 28.04
CA PHE A 313 -3.65 0.11 28.37
C PHE A 313 -3.07 -0.61 29.60
N ASP A 314 -3.84 -1.48 30.27
CA ASP A 314 -3.39 -2.14 31.50
C ASP A 314 -2.11 -2.97 31.30
N ASN A 315 -1.93 -3.54 30.10
CA ASN A 315 -0.73 -4.31 29.74
C ASN A 315 0.56 -3.48 29.68
N PHE A 316 0.47 -2.15 29.70
CA PHE A 316 1.62 -1.24 29.73
C PHE A 316 1.92 -0.69 31.13
N LYS A 317 1.13 -1.09 32.15
CA LYS A 317 1.44 -0.77 33.54
C LYS A 317 2.68 -1.54 33.99
N SER A 318 3.45 -0.95 34.90
CA SER A 318 4.70 -1.52 35.37
C SER A 318 5.69 -1.76 34.22
N TRP A 319 5.59 -0.96 33.15
CA TRP A 319 6.56 -0.96 32.06
C TRP A 319 7.98 -0.67 32.58
N ASN A 320 8.06 0.03 33.71
CA ASN A 320 9.30 0.32 34.41
C ASN A 320 9.84 -0.87 35.25
N SER A 321 9.26 -2.06 35.12
CA SER A 321 9.74 -3.27 35.79
C SER A 321 11.11 -3.70 35.25
N THR A 322 11.90 -4.34 36.11
CA THR A 322 13.34 -4.50 35.94
C THR A 322 13.75 -5.21 34.64
N SER A 323 12.98 -6.14 34.08
CA SER A 323 13.36 -6.82 32.83
C SER A 323 13.20 -5.95 31.59
N THR A 324 12.07 -5.24 31.47
CA THR A 324 11.78 -4.32 30.36
C THR A 324 12.66 -3.08 30.47
N VAL A 325 12.81 -2.54 31.69
CA VAL A 325 13.73 -1.42 31.93
C VAL A 325 15.17 -1.82 31.77
N ASN A 326 15.64 -2.98 32.24
CA ASN A 326 17.03 -3.35 32.00
C ASN A 326 17.30 -3.53 30.50
N SER A 327 16.36 -4.10 29.76
CA SER A 327 16.48 -4.26 28.30
C SER A 327 16.47 -2.90 27.61
N MET A 328 15.58 -2.00 28.03
CA MET A 328 15.47 -0.67 27.47
C MET A 328 16.65 0.20 27.91
N ASP A 329 17.07 0.22 29.17
CA ASP A 329 18.28 0.87 29.67
C ASP A 329 19.52 0.32 28.98
N THR A 330 19.59 -0.97 28.65
CA THR A 330 20.70 -1.55 27.87
C THR A 330 20.66 -1.09 26.42
N PHE A 331 19.48 -1.15 25.78
CA PHE A 331 19.24 -0.64 24.44
C PHE A 331 19.63 0.84 24.36
N MET A 332 19.13 1.63 25.32
CA MET A 332 19.44 3.02 25.56
C MET A 332 20.94 3.17 25.75
N LEU A 333 21.59 2.55 26.73
CA LEU A 333 23.03 2.65 26.95
C LEU A 333 23.83 2.35 25.67
N GLY A 334 23.40 1.40 24.83
CA GLY A 334 23.96 1.16 23.50
C GLY A 334 23.72 2.31 22.51
N VAL A 335 22.51 2.88 22.49
CA VAL A 335 22.10 4.09 21.79
C VAL A 335 22.93 5.32 22.16
N TYR A 336 23.28 5.48 23.43
CA TYR A 336 23.99 6.66 23.96
C TYR A 336 25.53 6.55 23.98
N ASN A 337 26.13 5.37 24.18
CA ASN A 337 27.55 5.28 24.59
C ASN A 337 28.61 5.06 23.50
N HIS A 338 28.28 4.90 22.21
CA HIS A 338 29.32 4.67 21.19
C HIS A 338 30.19 5.92 20.88
N ARG A 339 29.87 7.09 21.45
CA ARG A 339 30.70 8.32 21.42
C ARG A 339 31.76 8.39 22.51
N ASN A 340 31.73 7.49 23.51
CA ASN A 340 32.72 7.49 24.59
C ASN A 340 34.11 7.03 24.16
N SER A 341 34.27 6.37 23.02
CA SER A 341 35.61 6.04 22.48
C SER A 341 36.33 7.24 21.85
N SER A 342 35.63 8.35 21.58
CA SER A 342 36.20 9.56 20.97
C SER A 342 36.01 10.85 21.78
N ALA A 343 35.40 10.79 22.97
CA ALA A 343 35.29 11.92 23.89
C ALA A 343 36.63 12.17 24.61
N SER A 344 37.06 13.43 24.70
CA SER A 344 38.29 13.77 25.43
C SER A 344 38.20 13.32 26.90
N ARG A 345 39.34 12.96 27.51
CA ARG A 345 39.44 12.54 28.93
C ARG A 345 38.73 13.50 29.90
N LYS A 346 38.57 14.79 29.57
CA LYS A 346 37.83 15.78 30.37
C LYS A 346 36.30 15.57 30.35
N GLN A 347 35.71 15.21 29.21
CA GLN A 347 34.27 14.94 29.10
C GLN A 347 33.87 13.62 29.78
N GLN A 348 34.68 12.57 29.62
CA GLN A 348 34.48 11.30 30.34
C GLN A 348 34.53 11.50 31.86
N LYS A 349 35.45 12.35 32.33
CA LYS A 349 35.57 12.70 33.76
C LYS A 349 34.36 13.52 34.25
N TYR A 350 33.79 14.40 33.43
CA TYR A 350 32.62 15.20 33.79
C TYR A 350 31.35 14.35 33.94
N ILE A 351 31.16 13.34 33.08
CA ILE A 351 30.03 12.39 33.13
C ILE A 351 30.19 11.44 34.33
N ARG A 352 31.40 10.91 34.58
CA ARG A 352 31.70 10.06 35.75
C ARG A 352 31.53 10.81 37.09
N ILE A 353 31.95 12.07 37.16
CA ILE A 353 31.90 12.87 38.39
C ILE A 353 30.48 13.32 38.71
N LYS A 354 29.67 13.71 37.71
CA LYS A 354 28.33 14.23 37.97
C LYS A 354 27.25 13.19 38.18
N ASN A 355 27.55 11.89 37.98
CA ASN A 355 26.59 10.82 38.22
C ASN A 355 25.21 11.17 37.64
N ILE A 356 25.19 11.77 36.43
CA ILE A 356 23.98 12.25 35.77
C ILE A 356 23.23 11.01 35.31
N LYS A 357 22.60 10.32 36.26
CA LYS A 357 21.33 9.68 36.01
C LYS A 357 20.38 10.86 35.85
N PRO A 358 19.79 11.12 34.67
CA PRO A 358 18.53 11.81 34.67
C PRO A 358 17.55 10.86 35.38
N ARG A 359 17.51 10.91 36.72
CA ARG A 359 16.46 10.26 37.50
C ARG A 359 15.20 11.08 37.29
N VAL A 360 14.67 11.05 36.07
CA VAL A 360 13.23 11.12 35.91
C VAL A 360 12.75 9.81 36.50
N ASN A 361 12.32 9.84 37.76
CA ASN A 361 11.72 8.68 38.38
C ASN A 361 10.38 8.45 37.67
N TYR A 362 10.38 7.57 36.68
CA TYR A 362 9.16 7.10 36.06
C TYR A 362 8.45 6.15 37.02
N THR A 363 7.20 6.45 37.35
CA THR A 363 6.37 5.70 38.32
C THR A 363 5.99 4.32 37.80
N GLY A 364 6.03 4.11 36.48
CA GLY A 364 5.63 2.86 35.83
C GLY A 364 4.18 2.86 35.36
N ASP A 365 3.46 3.96 35.55
CA ASP A 365 2.14 4.15 34.96
C ASP A 365 2.23 4.50 33.47
N VAL A 366 1.10 4.38 32.79
CA VAL A 366 1.00 4.52 31.32
C VAL A 366 1.23 5.97 30.88
N GLU A 367 0.87 6.95 31.72
CA GLU A 367 1.19 8.36 31.45
C GLU A 367 2.69 8.60 31.42
N ASP A 368 3.43 7.98 32.35
CA ASP A 368 4.88 8.06 32.37
C ASP A 368 5.55 7.33 31.21
N LEU A 369 4.91 6.28 30.67
CA LEU A 369 5.38 5.64 29.44
C LEU A 369 5.32 6.61 28.25
N LEU A 370 4.21 7.33 28.07
CA LEU A 370 4.09 8.32 26.99
C LEU A 370 5.17 9.41 27.10
N ARG A 371 5.37 9.92 28.33
CA ARG A 371 6.43 10.90 28.62
C ARG A 371 7.83 10.34 28.35
N TYR A 372 8.07 9.08 28.70
CA TYR A 372 9.32 8.40 28.43
C TYR A 372 9.60 8.30 26.92
N LEU A 373 8.63 7.83 26.14
CA LEU A 373 8.75 7.68 24.68
C LEU A 373 8.92 9.04 23.98
N ARG A 374 8.28 10.10 24.48
CA ARG A 374 8.52 11.47 24.00
C ARG A 374 9.95 11.92 24.28
N ASN A 375 10.45 11.73 25.50
CA ASN A 375 11.81 12.10 25.87
C ASN A 375 12.85 11.34 25.05
N LEU A 376 12.58 10.08 24.72
CA LEU A 376 13.41 9.29 23.82
C LEU A 376 13.54 9.95 22.43
N ASN A 377 12.42 10.41 21.85
CA ASN A 377 12.43 11.14 20.58
C ASN A 377 13.22 12.45 20.66
N HIS A 378 12.99 13.26 21.70
CA HIS A 378 13.72 14.52 21.91
C HIS A 378 15.22 14.28 22.02
N HIS A 379 15.61 13.27 22.81
CA HIS A 379 17.01 12.96 22.99
C HIS A 379 17.69 12.51 21.69
N TYR A 380 17.01 11.67 20.88
CA TYR A 380 17.52 11.29 19.55
C TYR A 380 17.90 12.52 18.71
N HIS A 381 17.02 13.53 18.68
CA HIS A 381 17.23 14.74 17.89
C HIS A 381 18.30 15.67 18.48
N GLU A 382 18.39 15.77 19.81
CA GLU A 382 19.37 16.64 20.48
C GLU A 382 20.80 16.10 20.40
N HIS A 383 20.97 14.77 20.45
CA HIS A 383 22.29 14.18 20.64
C HIS A 383 22.77 13.33 19.44
N GLY A 384 21.88 13.03 18.49
CA GLY A 384 22.15 12.09 17.39
C GLY A 384 22.38 10.67 17.89
N LEU A 385 22.50 9.69 16.98
CA LEU A 385 22.69 8.29 17.37
C LEU A 385 24.10 7.76 17.22
N ALA A 386 24.44 6.96 18.22
CA ALA A 386 25.41 5.88 18.15
C ALA A 386 24.76 4.52 17.80
N ALA A 387 23.43 4.34 18.00
CA ALA A 387 22.66 3.11 17.69
C ALA A 387 22.10 3.01 16.26
N GLY A 388 22.53 3.86 15.34
CA GLY A 388 22.09 3.79 13.95
C GLY A 388 21.07 4.86 13.59
N SER A 389 19.93 4.46 13.03
CA SER A 389 18.92 5.30 12.41
C SER A 389 17.67 5.50 13.30
N MET A 390 16.79 6.44 12.95
CA MET A 390 15.48 6.56 13.62
C MET A 390 14.65 5.27 13.49
N GLU A 391 14.89 4.49 12.42
CA GLU A 391 14.24 3.19 12.23
C GLU A 391 14.64 2.18 13.31
N ASP A 392 15.83 2.28 13.88
CA ASP A 392 16.31 1.41 14.96
C ASP A 392 15.68 1.78 16.31
N VAL A 393 15.42 3.07 16.54
CA VAL A 393 14.72 3.56 17.75
C VAL A 393 13.25 3.16 17.73
N ASP A 394 12.56 3.46 16.64
CA ASP A 394 11.17 3.03 16.44
C ASP A 394 11.03 1.50 16.51
N HIS A 395 12.04 0.76 16.02
CA HIS A 395 12.11 -0.68 16.20
C HIS A 395 12.12 -1.08 17.68
N GLY A 396 13.06 -0.56 18.48
CA GLY A 396 13.14 -0.86 19.90
C GLY A 396 11.85 -0.52 20.64
N VAL A 397 11.25 0.63 20.35
CA VAL A 397 9.94 1.03 20.90
C VAL A 397 8.85 0.04 20.53
N THR A 398 8.72 -0.30 19.25
CA THR A 398 7.66 -1.20 18.77
C THR A 398 7.87 -2.62 19.31
N THR A 399 9.10 -3.07 19.52
CA THR A 399 9.39 -4.39 20.11
C THR A 399 9.01 -4.47 21.59
N HIS A 400 9.31 -3.44 22.39
CA HIS A 400 9.01 -3.45 23.82
C HIS A 400 7.58 -3.01 24.16
N PHE A 401 6.96 -2.19 23.31
CA PHE A 401 5.64 -1.59 23.54
C PHE A 401 4.72 -1.80 22.33
N ARG A 402 4.58 -3.07 21.90
CA ARG A 402 3.79 -3.48 20.74
C ARG A 402 2.38 -2.90 20.75
N GLY A 403 1.99 -2.30 19.63
CA GLY A 403 0.65 -1.71 19.43
C GLY A 403 0.30 -0.49 20.30
N PHE A 404 1.19 0.00 21.17
CA PHE A 404 0.89 1.11 22.08
C PHE A 404 0.46 2.38 21.33
N LEU A 405 1.22 2.74 20.29
CA LEU A 405 0.99 3.98 19.54
C LEU A 405 -0.28 3.90 18.68
N GLU A 406 -0.53 2.77 18.01
CA GLU A 406 -1.74 2.51 17.24
C GLU A 406 -2.99 2.51 18.13
N LEU A 407 -2.88 1.91 19.32
CA LEU A 407 -3.95 1.91 20.32
C LEU A 407 -4.27 3.33 20.80
N LEU A 408 -3.24 4.13 21.08
CA LEU A 408 -3.38 5.53 21.50
C LEU A 408 -4.02 6.38 20.39
N TYR A 409 -3.52 6.26 19.17
CA TYR A 409 -4.09 6.93 18.00
C TYR A 409 -5.58 6.61 17.84
N ARG A 410 -5.95 5.33 17.96
CA ARG A 410 -7.35 4.87 17.87
C ARG A 410 -8.28 5.54 18.89
N HIS A 411 -7.77 5.85 20.09
CA HIS A 411 -8.56 6.46 21.16
C HIS A 411 -8.58 8.00 21.12
N LEU A 412 -7.63 8.63 20.45
CA LEU A 412 -7.52 10.08 20.38
C LEU A 412 -8.07 10.66 19.08
N GLU A 413 -7.95 9.92 17.98
CA GLU A 413 -8.29 10.43 16.64
C GLU A 413 -9.71 10.08 16.18
N LEU A 414 -10.43 9.25 16.93
CA LEU A 414 -11.88 9.02 16.75
C LEU A 414 -12.63 9.48 18.00
#